data_AF-A0A3Q2C9V8-F1
#
_entry.id   AF-A0A3Q2C9V8-F1
#
_cell.length_a   1.000
_cell.length_b   1.000
_cell.length_c   1.000
_cell.angle_alpha   90.00
_cell.angle_beta   90.00
_cell.angle_gamma   90.00
#
_symmetry.space_group_name_H-M   'P 1'
#
loop_
_entity.id
_entity.type
_entity.pdbx_description
1 polymer ?
#
loop_
_entity_poly.entity_id
_entity_poly.type
_entity_poly.pdbx_seq_one_letter_code
_entity_poly.pdbx_strand_id
1 'polypeptide(L)'
;TDSELDQNLSDRLGLGSSDTLTNGSHRGDVAAAKRLAKRLFHLDGFRKSDVSRHLSKNNDFSRMVAEEYLSFFSFTGLTLDQALRTFLRQFALMGETQERERVLSHFSRRYLECNPKALPSEDAAHTLTCALMLLNTDLYGQVGTIEVCELKH
;
A
#
# COMPACT_ATOMS: atom_id res chain seq x y z
N THR A 1 -29.71 -31.99 -29.06
CA THR A 1 -28.49 -32.44 -29.74
C THR A 1 -27.92 -31.23 -30.46
N ASP A 2 -27.58 -30.16 -29.76
CA ASP A 2 -26.59 -30.02 -28.69
C ASP A 2 -25.17 -30.36 -29.16
N SER A 3 -24.32 -29.33 -29.04
CA SER A 3 -22.87 -29.36 -28.94
C SER A 3 -22.04 -29.71 -30.17
N GLU A 4 -21.80 -28.72 -31.03
CA GLU A 4 -20.51 -28.53 -31.70
C GLU A 4 -20.23 -27.03 -31.77
N LEU A 5 -19.29 -26.53 -30.95
CA LEU A 5 -18.42 -25.37 -31.21
C LEU A 5 -17.46 -25.19 -30.02
N ASP A 6 -16.17 -25.36 -30.31
CA ASP A 6 -14.98 -24.89 -29.58
C ASP A 6 -14.60 -25.49 -28.21
N GLN A 7 -13.83 -26.60 -28.24
CA GLN A 7 -12.91 -27.01 -27.16
C GLN A 7 -11.44 -26.90 -27.60
N ASN A 8 -11.05 -25.82 -28.27
CA ASN A 8 -9.63 -25.53 -28.52
C ASN A 8 -9.29 -24.04 -28.30
N LEU A 9 -9.55 -23.55 -27.09
CA LEU A 9 -9.08 -22.22 -26.67
C LEU A 9 -8.45 -22.17 -25.28
N SER A 10 -8.04 -23.34 -24.74
CA SER A 10 -7.31 -23.41 -23.47
C SER A 10 -5.78 -23.48 -23.65
N ASP A 11 -5.29 -23.69 -24.87
CA ASP A 11 -3.84 -23.74 -25.18
C ASP A 11 -3.23 -22.37 -25.58
N ARG A 12 -4.01 -21.27 -25.50
CA ARG A 12 -3.56 -19.92 -25.93
C ARG A 12 -3.55 -18.84 -24.86
N LEU A 13 -3.88 -19.15 -23.61
CA LEU A 13 -3.61 -18.26 -22.49
C LEU A 13 -2.48 -18.88 -21.68
N GLY A 14 -1.24 -18.52 -22.04
CA GLY A 14 -0.01 -18.84 -21.32
C GLY A 14 0.06 -18.21 -19.94
N LEU A 15 -0.91 -18.50 -19.07
CA LEU A 15 -0.82 -18.35 -17.63
C LEU A 15 -0.31 -19.68 -17.05
N GLY A 16 0.80 -20.15 -17.63
CA GLY A 16 1.66 -21.11 -16.95
C GLY A 16 2.30 -20.37 -15.80
N SER A 17 1.95 -20.77 -14.59
CA SER A 17 2.59 -20.44 -13.32
C SER A 17 4.05 -20.07 -13.50
N SER A 18 4.39 -18.81 -13.19
CA SER A 18 5.79 -18.38 -13.03
C SER A 18 6.32 -18.91 -11.68
N ASP A 19 6.30 -20.23 -11.50
CA ASP A 19 7.05 -20.89 -10.43
C ASP A 19 8.44 -21.25 -10.95
N THR A 20 9.27 -20.23 -11.17
CA THR A 20 10.68 -20.36 -11.52
C THR A 20 11.56 -19.61 -10.51
N LEU A 21 11.87 -20.31 -9.41
CA LEU A 21 13.16 -20.31 -8.69
C LEU A 21 13.85 -18.93 -8.47
N THR A 22 13.39 -18.12 -7.49
CA THR A 22 14.05 -16.85 -7.12
C THR A 22 14.48 -16.71 -5.65
N ASN A 23 14.48 -17.79 -4.86
CA ASN A 23 14.70 -17.72 -3.40
C ASN A 23 16.00 -16.98 -2.97
N GLY A 24 17.05 -17.01 -3.80
CA GLY A 24 18.29 -16.26 -3.57
C GLY A 24 18.18 -14.75 -3.86
N SER A 25 17.56 -14.36 -4.97
CA SER A 25 17.35 -12.95 -5.35
C SER A 25 16.33 -12.27 -4.44
N HIS A 26 15.20 -12.94 -4.17
CA HIS A 26 14.14 -12.40 -3.33
C HIS A 26 14.63 -12.10 -1.91
N ARG A 27 15.49 -12.96 -1.33
CA ARG A 27 16.10 -12.71 -0.01
C ARG A 27 17.07 -11.53 -0.02
N GLY A 28 17.81 -11.33 -1.10
CA GLY A 28 18.67 -10.16 -1.30
C GLY A 28 17.84 -8.87 -1.37
N ASP A 29 16.72 -8.91 -2.08
CA ASP A 29 15.79 -7.81 -2.24
C ASP A 29 15.10 -7.44 -0.92
N VAL A 30 14.68 -8.42 -0.11
CA VAL A 30 14.14 -8.17 1.25
C VAL A 30 15.17 -7.46 2.12
N ALA A 31 16.44 -7.90 2.12
CA ALA A 31 17.48 -7.29 2.92
C ALA A 31 17.82 -5.86 2.44
N ALA A 32 17.77 -5.62 1.13
CA ALA A 32 17.92 -4.28 0.56
C ALA A 32 16.73 -3.37 0.91
N ALA A 33 15.51 -3.88 0.81
CA ALA A 33 14.28 -3.17 1.15
C ALA A 33 14.29 -2.73 2.63
N LYS A 34 14.64 -3.64 3.55
CA LYS A 34 14.79 -3.33 4.98
C LYS A 34 15.79 -2.20 5.25
N ARG A 35 16.95 -2.24 4.59
CA ARG A 35 17.98 -1.20 4.74
C ARG A 35 17.48 0.15 4.23
N LEU A 36 16.83 0.16 3.07
CA LEU A 36 16.28 1.38 2.50
C LEU A 36 15.14 1.94 3.36
N ALA A 37 14.18 1.10 3.76
CA ALA A 37 13.08 1.47 4.64
C ALA A 37 13.57 2.11 5.95
N LYS A 38 14.60 1.53 6.58
CA LYS A 38 15.22 2.10 7.78
C LYS A 38 15.79 3.49 7.52
N ARG A 39 16.49 3.70 6.40
CA ARG A 39 17.06 5.03 6.06
C ARG A 39 15.98 6.05 5.73
N LEU A 40 14.93 5.63 5.02
CA LEU A 40 13.78 6.48 4.72
C LEU A 40 13.06 6.92 6.01
N PHE A 41 12.87 6.00 6.96
CA PHE A 41 12.19 6.29 8.24
C PHE A 41 12.96 7.30 9.10
N HIS A 42 14.29 7.20 9.14
CA HIS A 42 15.14 8.12 9.89
C HIS A 42 15.55 9.37 9.08
N LEU A 43 15.08 9.51 7.84
CA LEU A 43 15.47 10.58 6.91
C LEU A 43 16.99 10.71 6.73
N ASP A 44 17.71 9.58 6.75
CA ASP A 44 19.17 9.52 6.60
C ASP A 44 19.60 9.78 5.15
N GLY A 45 19.77 11.06 4.83
CA GLY A 45 20.06 11.55 3.48
C GLY A 45 18.84 11.68 2.57
N PHE A 46 17.63 11.67 3.15
CA PHE A 46 16.36 11.74 2.40
C PHE A 46 15.45 12.86 2.91
N ARG A 47 14.63 13.42 2.02
CA ARG A 47 13.53 14.33 2.37
C ARG A 47 12.21 13.56 2.43
N LYS A 48 11.19 14.10 3.11
CA LYS A 48 9.84 13.52 3.14
C LYS A 48 9.25 13.26 1.74
N SER A 49 9.55 14.12 0.76
CA SER A 49 9.16 13.93 -0.63
C SER A 49 9.79 12.69 -1.28
N ASP A 50 11.02 12.35 -0.91
CA ASP A 50 11.71 11.17 -1.42
C ASP A 50 11.08 9.89 -0.86
N VAL A 51 10.70 9.91 0.42
CA VAL A 51 9.94 8.82 1.05
C VAL A 51 8.66 8.56 0.27
N SER A 52 7.88 9.61 -0.03
CA SER A 52 6.65 9.48 -0.82
C SER A 52 6.89 8.83 -2.18
N ARG A 53 7.91 9.32 -2.91
CA ARG A 53 8.29 8.78 -4.22
C ARG A 53 8.76 7.32 -4.17
N HIS A 54 9.38 6.89 -3.08
CA HIS A 54 9.82 5.51 -2.94
C HIS A 54 8.66 4.56 -2.62
N LEU A 55 7.65 5.01 -1.87
CA LEU A 55 6.53 4.19 -1.44
C LEU A 55 5.35 4.19 -2.44
N SER A 56 5.26 5.19 -3.33
CA SER A 56 4.17 5.30 -4.30
C SER A 56 4.33 4.46 -5.57
N LYS A 57 5.53 3.89 -5.81
CA LYS A 57 5.82 3.17 -7.07
C LYS A 57 5.11 1.82 -7.12
N ASN A 58 4.62 1.48 -8.31
CA ASN A 58 3.99 0.20 -8.60
C ASN A 58 5.02 -0.85 -9.04
N ASN A 59 5.88 -1.31 -8.13
CA ASN A 59 6.77 -2.45 -8.37
C ASN A 59 7.02 -3.21 -7.06
N ASP A 60 7.51 -4.45 -7.18
CA ASP A 60 7.65 -5.35 -6.04
C ASP A 60 8.65 -4.85 -5.00
N PHE A 61 9.79 -4.31 -5.43
CA PHE A 61 10.77 -3.74 -4.52
C PHE A 61 10.21 -2.56 -3.71
N SER A 62 9.46 -1.67 -4.36
CA SER A 62 8.76 -0.54 -3.73
C SER A 62 7.74 -1.01 -2.70
N ARG A 63 6.97 -2.05 -3.04
CA ARG A 63 6.02 -2.69 -2.12
C ARG A 63 6.72 -3.24 -0.88
N MET A 64 7.82 -3.98 -1.07
CA MET A 64 8.62 -4.50 0.05
C MET A 64 9.19 -3.36 0.92
N VAL A 65 9.66 -2.28 0.31
CA VAL A 65 10.14 -1.10 1.04
C VAL A 65 9.00 -0.44 1.83
N ALA A 66 7.80 -0.34 1.26
CA ALA A 66 6.63 0.24 1.92
C ALA A 66 6.17 -0.61 3.12
N GLU A 67 6.11 -1.93 2.96
CA GLU A 67 5.78 -2.88 4.04
C GLU A 67 6.80 -2.78 5.19
N GLU A 68 8.10 -2.80 4.88
CA GLU A 68 9.16 -2.67 5.88
C GLU A 68 9.17 -1.27 6.51
N TYR A 69 8.87 -0.21 5.75
CA TYR A 69 8.77 1.15 6.29
C TYR A 69 7.60 1.28 7.28
N LEU A 70 6.45 0.72 6.94
CA LEU A 70 5.26 0.72 7.79
C LEU A 70 5.41 -0.19 9.01
N SER A 71 6.30 -1.19 8.96
CA SER A 71 6.62 -2.05 10.10
C SER A 71 7.15 -1.27 11.31
N PHE A 72 7.80 -0.12 11.09
CA PHE A 72 8.30 0.77 12.14
C PHE A 72 7.18 1.52 12.89
N PHE A 73 5.96 1.53 12.36
CA PHE A 73 4.80 2.10 13.04
C PHE A 73 4.10 1.00 13.84
N SER A 74 3.85 1.30 15.12
CA SER A 74 2.98 0.49 15.97
C SER A 74 1.60 1.13 16.03
N PHE A 75 0.60 0.46 15.45
CA PHE A 75 -0.80 0.91 15.47
C PHE A 75 -1.67 0.12 16.43
N THR A 76 -1.09 -0.83 17.17
CA THR A 76 -1.85 -1.71 18.06
C THR A 76 -2.58 -0.91 19.12
N GLY A 77 -3.89 -1.11 19.21
CA GLY A 77 -4.76 -0.44 20.19
C GLY A 77 -5.12 1.00 19.83
N LEU A 78 -4.64 1.53 18.70
CA LEU A 78 -5.09 2.81 18.16
C LEU A 78 -6.35 2.61 17.32
N THR A 79 -7.24 3.60 17.32
CA THR A 79 -8.31 3.68 16.32
C THR A 79 -7.74 4.01 14.94
N LEU A 80 -8.50 3.73 13.87
CA LEU A 80 -8.06 3.95 12.50
C LEU A 80 -7.63 5.40 12.25
N ASP A 81 -8.40 6.37 12.77
CA ASP A 81 -8.09 7.78 12.64
C ASP A 81 -6.80 8.18 13.39
N GLN A 82 -6.57 7.64 14.59
CA GLN A 82 -5.36 7.89 15.37
C GLN A 82 -4.11 7.31 14.71
N ALA A 83 -4.23 6.10 14.16
CA ALA A 83 -3.17 5.47 13.37
C ALA A 83 -2.85 6.29 12.13
N LEU A 84 -3.87 6.73 11.40
CA LEU A 84 -3.73 7.55 10.19
C LEU A 84 -3.06 8.89 10.49
N ARG A 85 -3.46 9.57 11.57
CA ARG A 85 -2.78 10.79 12.07
C ARG A 85 -1.31 10.57 12.38
N THR A 86 -1.00 9.44 12.99
CA THR A 86 0.38 9.10 13.37
C THR A 86 1.23 8.85 12.13
N PHE A 87 0.69 8.16 11.14
CA PHE A 87 1.33 7.94 9.86
C PHE A 87 1.56 9.26 9.09
N LEU A 88 0.52 10.05 8.87
CA LEU A 88 0.57 11.29 8.07
C LEU A 88 1.39 12.42 8.73
N ARG A 89 1.66 12.36 10.04
CA ARG A 89 2.62 13.28 10.69
C ARG A 89 4.05 13.09 10.19
N GLN A 90 4.43 11.84 9.94
CA GLN A 90 5.78 11.48 9.49
C GLN A 90 5.88 11.44 7.96
N PHE A 91 4.79 11.08 7.29
CA PHE A 91 4.76 10.89 5.85
C PHE A 91 4.02 12.03 5.13
N ALA A 92 4.65 12.63 4.12
CA ALA A 92 3.98 13.61 3.26
C ALA A 92 3.29 12.89 2.11
N LEU A 93 1.96 12.87 2.11
CA LEU A 93 1.15 12.25 1.05
C LEU A 93 1.17 13.13 -0.20
N MET A 94 2.21 12.96 -1.02
CA MET A 94 2.45 13.72 -2.25
C MET A 94 2.32 12.80 -3.47
N GLY A 95 1.97 13.38 -4.62
CA GLY A 95 1.80 12.65 -5.87
C GLY A 95 0.38 12.71 -6.42
N GLU A 96 0.15 11.96 -7.49
CA GLU A 96 -1.15 11.80 -8.14
C GLU A 96 -2.11 10.95 -7.28
N THR A 97 -3.41 11.00 -7.56
CA THR A 97 -4.43 10.26 -6.80
C THR A 97 -4.08 8.78 -6.64
N GLN A 98 -3.67 8.12 -7.73
CA GLN A 98 -3.29 6.70 -7.73
C GLN A 98 -2.06 6.39 -6.88
N GLU A 99 -1.11 7.33 -6.81
CA GLU A 99 0.09 7.20 -5.99
C GLU A 99 -0.25 7.29 -4.51
N ARG A 100 -1.13 8.23 -4.14
CA ARG A 100 -1.62 8.40 -2.77
C ARG A 100 -2.40 7.16 -2.32
N GLU A 101 -3.30 6.68 -3.16
CA GLU A 101 -4.12 5.49 -2.89
C GLU A 101 -3.26 4.26 -2.60
N ARG A 102 -2.18 4.05 -3.37
CA ARG A 102 -1.24 2.94 -3.14
C ARG A 102 -0.60 3.00 -1.75
N VAL A 103 -0.17 4.19 -1.32
CA VAL A 103 0.39 4.37 0.02
C VAL A 103 -0.66 4.09 1.10
N LEU A 104 -1.90 4.54 0.89
CA LEU A 104 -3.00 4.29 1.83
C LEU A 104 -3.39 2.81 1.90
N SER A 105 -3.27 2.05 0.80
CA SER A 105 -3.44 0.60 0.79
C SER A 105 -2.41 -0.08 1.69
N HIS A 106 -1.12 0.27 1.56
CA HIS A 106 -0.08 -0.26 2.46
C HIS A 106 -0.35 0.08 3.93
N PHE A 107 -0.78 1.31 4.23
CA PHE A 107 -1.17 1.71 5.59
C PHE A 107 -2.34 0.85 6.12
N SER A 108 -3.36 0.63 5.29
CA SER A 108 -4.58 -0.10 5.69
C SER A 108 -4.27 -1.56 6.04
N ARG A 109 -3.43 -2.20 5.23
CA ARG A 109 -2.91 -3.54 5.50
C ARG A 109 -2.17 -3.58 6.84
N ARG A 110 -1.24 -2.64 7.07
CA ARG A 110 -0.48 -2.57 8.32
C ARG A 110 -1.38 -2.34 9.53
N TYR A 111 -2.40 -1.49 9.41
CA TYR A 111 -3.35 -1.25 10.49
C TYR A 111 -4.11 -2.54 10.87
N LEU A 112 -4.54 -3.32 9.89
CA LEU A 112 -5.24 -4.59 10.12
C LEU A 112 -4.30 -5.64 10.74
N GLU A 113 -3.03 -5.73 10.31
CA GLU A 113 -2.03 -6.59 10.94
C GLU A 113 -1.85 -6.26 12.43
N CYS A 114 -1.83 -4.98 12.78
CA CYS A 114 -1.74 -4.53 14.17
C CYS A 114 -3.05 -4.71 14.96
N ASN A 115 -4.20 -4.75 14.27
CA ASN A 115 -5.55 -4.74 14.86
C ASN A 115 -6.50 -5.71 14.12
N PRO A 116 -6.24 -7.04 14.13
CA PRO A 116 -6.94 -8.02 13.28
C PRO A 116 -8.43 -8.20 13.60
N LYS A 117 -8.89 -7.70 14.75
CA LYS A 117 -10.30 -7.74 15.18
C LYS A 117 -11.04 -6.42 14.99
N ALA A 118 -10.33 -5.35 14.57
CA ALA A 118 -10.95 -4.04 14.44
C ALA A 118 -11.83 -3.94 13.18
N LEU A 119 -11.43 -4.60 12.10
CA LEU A 119 -12.12 -4.57 10.80
C LEU A 119 -12.11 -5.96 10.15
N PRO A 120 -13.12 -6.27 9.32
CA PRO A 120 -13.29 -7.62 8.76
C PRO A 120 -12.33 -7.95 7.62
N SER A 121 -11.79 -6.95 6.90
CA SER A 121 -10.89 -7.14 5.75
C SER A 121 -9.99 -5.93 5.50
N GLU A 122 -8.94 -6.12 4.69
CA GLU A 122 -8.07 -5.04 4.21
C GLU A 122 -8.87 -4.01 3.40
N ASP A 123 -9.79 -4.47 2.55
CA ASP A 123 -10.66 -3.61 1.75
C ASP A 123 -11.55 -2.71 2.61
N ALA A 124 -12.07 -3.22 3.74
CA ALA A 124 -12.84 -2.42 4.68
C ALA A 124 -11.96 -1.35 5.34
N ALA A 125 -10.74 -1.69 5.74
CA ALA A 125 -9.77 -0.73 6.29
C ALA A 125 -9.37 0.34 5.26
N HIS A 126 -9.17 -0.06 4.01
CA HIS A 126 -8.84 0.85 2.92
C HIS A 126 -9.99 1.78 2.60
N THR A 127 -11.21 1.26 2.44
CA THR A 127 -12.42 2.05 2.18
C THR A 127 -12.64 3.09 3.28
N LEU A 128 -12.51 2.69 4.54
CA LEU A 128 -12.64 3.63 5.67
C LEU A 128 -11.52 4.65 5.70
N THR A 129 -10.28 4.26 5.39
CA THR A 129 -9.15 5.20 5.29
C THR A 129 -9.39 6.23 4.19
N CYS A 130 -9.84 5.81 3.02
CA CYS A 130 -10.21 6.71 1.93
C CYS A 130 -11.36 7.63 2.32
N ALA A 131 -12.40 7.12 3.00
CA ALA A 131 -13.47 7.96 3.53
C ALA A 131 -12.96 9.01 4.54
N LEU A 132 -12.06 8.63 5.45
CA LEU A 132 -11.41 9.56 6.40
C LEU A 132 -10.57 10.63 5.68
N MET A 133 -9.97 10.29 4.54
CA MET A 133 -9.21 11.22 3.70
C MET A 133 -10.12 12.13 2.84
N LEU A 134 -11.34 11.69 2.50
CA LEU A 134 -12.32 12.47 1.74
C LEU A 134 -13.11 13.44 2.62
N LEU A 135 -13.36 13.08 3.89
CA LEU A 135 -14.13 13.89 4.85
C LEU A 135 -13.37 15.14 5.35
N ASN A 136 -12.48 15.70 4.53
CA ASN A 136 -11.49 16.72 4.90
C ASN A 136 -12.07 17.93 5.67
N THR A 137 -11.30 18.48 6.62
CA THR A 137 -10.47 19.71 6.44
C THR A 137 -10.11 20.40 7.78
N ASP A 138 -10.71 20.11 8.94
CA ASP A 138 -10.33 20.81 10.19
C ASP A 138 -9.18 20.15 10.98
N LEU A 139 -8.96 18.86 10.75
CA LEU A 139 -8.01 18.06 11.54
C LEU A 139 -6.65 17.84 10.85
N TYR A 140 -6.46 18.30 9.60
CA TYR A 140 -5.28 18.03 8.76
C TYR A 140 -4.94 19.17 7.78
N GLY A 141 -5.07 20.43 8.19
CA GLY A 141 -5.15 21.66 7.36
C GLY A 141 -4.07 22.00 6.30
N GLN A 142 -3.36 21.05 5.69
CA GLN A 142 -2.49 21.25 4.51
C GLN A 142 -2.43 20.04 3.53
N VAL A 143 -3.37 19.09 3.54
CA VAL A 143 -3.41 18.04 2.49
C VAL A 143 -4.60 18.29 1.56
N GLY A 144 -4.31 18.94 0.44
CA GLY A 144 -5.29 19.33 -0.57
C GLY A 144 -6.09 18.15 -1.11
N THR A 145 -7.40 18.37 -1.16
CA THR A 145 -8.44 17.77 -2.01
C THR A 145 -8.00 16.49 -2.72
N ILE A 146 -8.28 15.35 -2.11
CA ILE A 146 -8.35 14.09 -2.85
C ILE A 146 -9.73 14.09 -3.49
N GLU A 147 -9.82 14.56 -4.73
CA GLU A 147 -10.99 14.28 -5.55
C GLU A 147 -11.04 12.78 -5.79
N VAL A 148 -12.07 12.17 -5.18
CA VAL A 148 -12.83 11.03 -5.68
C VAL A 148 -11.94 9.88 -6.21
N CYS A 149 -11.68 8.90 -5.35
CA CYS A 149 -11.65 7.52 -5.83
C CYS A 149 -12.99 7.29 -6.53
N GLU A 150 -12.99 7.43 -7.86
CA GLU A 150 -14.09 7.02 -8.71
C GLU A 150 -14.47 5.61 -8.31
N LEU A 151 -15.69 5.48 -7.75
CA LEU A 151 -16.44 4.25 -7.69
C LEU A 151 -16.46 3.64 -9.09
N LYS A 152 -15.48 2.79 -9.40
CA LYS A 152 -15.64 1.83 -10.49
C LYS A 152 -16.19 0.54 -9.92
N HIS A 153 -17.47 0.36 -10.24
CA HIS A 153 -18.20 -0.91 -10.25
C HIS A 153 -17.39 -2.07 -10.83
#